data_AF-R1ERU8-F1
#
_entry.id   AF-R1ERU8-F1
#
_cell.length_a   1.000
_cell.length_b   1.000
_cell.length_c   1.000
_cell.angle_alpha   90.00
_cell.angle_beta   90.00
_cell.angle_gamma   90.00
#
_symmetry.space_group_name_H-M   'P 1'
#
loop_
_entity.id
_entity.type
_entity.pdbx_description
1 polymer ?
#
loop_
_entity_poly.entity_id
_entity_poly.type
_entity_poly.pdbx_seq_one_letter_code
_entity_poly.pdbx_strand_id
1 'polypeptide(L)'
;MTHSFFGSIPENLVPNIGVPGGPNWVDLLIGPGYDPAGGMWSSATDLSKYLHAVWLSPNPALVTPTQRRLSLQPRLILPDGAQQVGAGWEIAVAKTAGAPSNQTKTYNVYGKSGDAGGFHAWLDVVPNLGYGVVVMSQESAPASANYSRVRPAAVRDAVHAILLPAFAEALAARLQERFAGRYADPRDGGAIAEEVVGAGNASVVAGAESFARLEVKGGGLFVY
;
A
#
# COMPACT_ATOMS: atom_id res chain seq x y z
N MET A 1 -10.68 -15.68 10.18
CA MET A 1 -9.32 -16.23 10.01
C MET A 1 -9.34 -17.57 10.70
N THR A 2 -9.08 -18.67 9.98
CA THR A 2 -9.19 -20.06 10.45
C THR A 2 -7.90 -20.86 10.29
N HIS A 3 -6.95 -20.34 9.52
CA HIS A 3 -5.68 -20.96 9.13
C HIS A 3 -4.50 -20.06 9.47
N SER A 4 -4.65 -19.17 10.45
CA SER A 4 -3.57 -18.36 11.02
C SER A 4 -3.38 -18.69 12.49
N PHE A 5 -2.15 -18.95 12.92
CA PHE A 5 -1.82 -19.32 14.30
C PHE A 5 -0.34 -19.03 14.62
N PHE A 6 -0.02 -19.06 15.91
CA PHE A 6 1.34 -19.06 16.45
C PHE A 6 1.62 -20.40 17.14
N GLY A 7 2.89 -20.77 17.30
CA GLY A 7 3.29 -22.00 17.97
C GLY A 7 3.06 -23.25 17.13
N SER A 8 2.74 -24.36 17.80
CA SER A 8 2.58 -25.68 17.17
C SER A 8 1.36 -25.72 16.25
N ILE A 9 1.48 -26.48 15.15
CA ILE A 9 0.38 -26.70 14.20
C ILE A 9 -0.82 -27.34 14.90
N PRO A 10 -2.01 -26.69 14.90
CA PRO A 10 -3.23 -27.30 15.41
C PRO A 10 -3.57 -28.59 14.65
N GLU A 11 -4.02 -29.64 15.36
CA GLU A 11 -4.31 -30.95 14.76
C GLU A 11 -5.25 -30.88 13.56
N ASN A 12 -6.28 -30.02 13.64
CA ASN A 12 -7.25 -29.82 12.57
C ASN A 12 -6.66 -29.12 11.32
N LEU A 13 -5.49 -28.50 11.43
CA LEU A 13 -4.81 -27.80 10.34
C LEU A 13 -3.69 -28.62 9.71
N VAL A 14 -3.24 -29.71 10.31
CA VAL A 14 -2.18 -30.60 9.77
C VAL A 14 -2.40 -30.97 8.29
N PRO A 15 -3.61 -31.34 7.84
CA PRO A 15 -3.83 -31.67 6.42
C PRO A 15 -3.65 -30.50 5.44
N ASN A 16 -3.64 -29.26 5.96
CA ASN A 16 -3.55 -28.03 5.17
C ASN A 16 -2.15 -27.41 5.20
N ILE A 17 -1.17 -28.03 5.88
CA ILE A 17 0.21 -27.55 5.93
C ILE A 17 1.01 -28.16 4.79
N GLY A 18 1.51 -27.30 3.90
CA GLY A 18 2.55 -27.71 2.96
C GLY A 18 3.89 -27.80 3.67
N VAL A 19 4.57 -28.94 3.56
CA VAL A 19 5.92 -29.14 4.11
C VAL A 19 6.92 -29.12 2.97
N PRO A 20 7.81 -28.11 2.88
CA PRO A 20 8.83 -28.08 1.87
C PRO A 20 9.75 -29.31 2.00
N GLY A 21 10.04 -29.98 0.87
CA GLY A 21 10.91 -31.17 0.84
C GLY A 21 12.40 -30.92 1.11
N GLY A 22 12.78 -29.70 1.51
CA GLY A 22 14.13 -29.28 1.86
C GLY A 22 14.22 -28.76 3.29
N PRO A 23 15.30 -28.05 3.67
CA PRO A 23 15.41 -27.38 4.97
C PRO A 23 14.20 -26.50 5.22
N ASN A 24 13.44 -26.79 6.27
CA ASN A 24 12.19 -26.11 6.56
C ASN A 24 12.03 -25.95 8.08
N TRP A 25 11.13 -25.05 8.46
CA TRP A 25 10.89 -24.67 9.86
C TRP A 25 9.53 -25.16 10.35
N VAL A 26 8.96 -26.22 9.75
CA VAL A 26 7.59 -26.67 10.07
C VAL A 26 7.44 -27.09 11.54
N ASP A 27 8.49 -27.68 12.12
CA ASP A 27 8.53 -28.12 13.52
C ASP A 27 9.24 -27.11 14.44
N LEU A 28 9.69 -25.96 13.90
CA LEU A 28 10.43 -24.98 14.67
C LEU A 28 9.47 -24.13 15.53
N LEU A 29 9.61 -24.27 16.84
CA LEU A 29 8.95 -23.40 17.81
C LEU A 29 9.89 -22.25 18.18
N ILE A 30 9.68 -21.07 17.59
CA ILE A 30 10.49 -19.87 17.86
C ILE A 30 10.15 -19.27 19.24
N GLY A 31 8.88 -19.40 19.65
CA GLY A 31 8.40 -19.04 20.99
C GLY A 31 7.91 -17.59 21.12
N PRO A 32 7.18 -17.28 22.21
CA PRO A 32 6.37 -16.07 22.34
C PRO A 32 7.17 -14.76 22.30
N GLY A 33 8.47 -14.80 22.65
CA GLY A 33 9.33 -13.63 22.57
C GLY A 33 9.67 -13.20 21.14
N TYR A 34 9.64 -14.13 20.19
CA TYR A 34 9.98 -13.90 18.78
C TYR A 34 8.80 -14.09 17.82
N ASP A 35 7.66 -14.58 18.30
CA ASP A 35 6.42 -14.69 17.53
C ASP A 35 6.08 -13.40 16.73
N PRO A 36 6.18 -12.18 17.32
CA PRO A 36 5.92 -10.95 16.57
C PRO A 36 6.87 -10.67 15.41
N ALA A 37 8.07 -11.28 15.40
CA ALA A 37 9.08 -11.09 14.38
C ALA A 37 8.95 -12.09 13.22
N GLY A 38 8.43 -13.30 13.46
CA GLY A 38 8.35 -14.33 12.42
C GLY A 38 7.70 -15.66 12.80
N GLY A 39 7.00 -15.77 13.94
CA GLY A 39 6.40 -17.04 14.38
C GLY A 39 4.99 -17.30 13.85
N MET A 40 4.44 -16.40 13.01
CA MET A 40 3.07 -16.52 12.51
C MET A 40 3.00 -17.45 11.30
N TRP A 41 2.16 -18.48 11.41
CA TRP A 41 1.70 -19.27 10.28
C TRP A 41 0.40 -18.69 9.73
N SER A 42 0.20 -18.76 8.42
CA SER A 42 -1.03 -18.28 7.78
C SER A 42 -1.32 -19.00 6.46
N SER A 43 -2.48 -18.69 5.87
CA SER A 43 -2.85 -19.07 4.51
C SER A 43 -3.04 -17.82 3.65
N ALA A 44 -2.92 -17.97 2.32
CA ALA A 44 -3.17 -16.87 1.40
C ALA A 44 -4.59 -16.28 1.60
N THR A 45 -5.59 -17.12 1.82
CA THR A 45 -6.98 -16.68 2.06
C THR A 45 -7.11 -15.83 3.32
N ASP A 46 -6.46 -16.21 4.42
CA ASP A 46 -6.54 -15.44 5.66
C ASP A 46 -5.73 -14.14 5.59
N LEU A 47 -4.56 -14.16 4.96
CA LEU A 47 -3.80 -12.95 4.68
C LEU A 47 -4.58 -11.99 3.77
N SER A 48 -5.27 -12.48 2.72
CA SER A 48 -6.10 -11.61 1.88
C SER A 48 -7.27 -11.00 2.66
N LYS A 49 -7.92 -11.76 3.55
CA LYS A 49 -8.95 -11.23 4.46
C LYS A 49 -8.38 -10.18 5.41
N TYR A 50 -7.18 -10.42 5.95
CA TYR A 50 -6.47 -9.46 6.80
C TYR A 50 -6.15 -8.17 6.04
N LEU A 51 -5.59 -8.28 4.83
CA LEU A 51 -5.30 -7.14 3.96
C LEU A 51 -6.54 -6.29 3.71
N HIS A 52 -7.63 -6.93 3.30
CA HIS A 52 -8.88 -6.24 3.04
C HIS A 52 -9.48 -5.60 4.30
N ALA A 53 -9.67 -6.39 5.36
CA ALA A 53 -10.40 -5.94 6.54
C ALA A 53 -9.68 -4.85 7.33
N VAL A 54 -8.34 -4.91 7.43
CA VAL A 54 -7.55 -3.98 8.25
C VAL A 54 -7.05 -2.80 7.40
N TRP A 55 -6.54 -3.05 6.20
CA TRP A 55 -5.75 -2.05 5.49
C TRP A 55 -6.50 -1.35 4.35
N LEU A 56 -7.45 -2.03 3.70
CA LEU A 56 -8.14 -1.50 2.52
C LEU A 56 -9.58 -1.04 2.79
N SER A 57 -10.29 -1.70 3.71
CA SER A 57 -11.68 -1.37 4.06
C SER A 57 -11.81 0.07 4.54
N PRO A 58 -12.83 0.85 4.12
CA PRO A 58 -13.06 2.20 4.65
C PRO A 58 -13.15 2.23 6.19
N ASN A 59 -13.76 1.19 6.77
CA ASN A 59 -13.82 0.97 8.21
C ASN A 59 -12.87 -0.19 8.59
N PRO A 60 -11.65 0.10 9.08
CA PRO A 60 -10.67 -0.94 9.41
C PRO A 60 -11.15 -1.80 10.60
N ALA A 61 -11.00 -3.11 10.46
CA ALA A 61 -11.11 -4.04 11.58
C ALA A 61 -9.83 -3.99 12.44
N LEU A 62 -9.95 -4.37 13.71
CA LEU A 62 -8.86 -4.51 14.69
C LEU A 62 -8.14 -3.22 15.12
N VAL A 63 -8.13 -2.20 14.27
CA VAL A 63 -7.48 -0.90 14.53
C VAL A 63 -8.41 0.25 14.19
N THR A 64 -8.21 1.38 14.84
CA THR A 64 -8.89 2.63 14.48
C THR A 64 -8.33 3.21 13.17
N PRO A 65 -9.09 4.08 12.47
CA PRO A 65 -8.57 4.81 11.31
C PRO A 65 -7.29 5.59 11.60
N THR A 66 -7.16 6.16 12.81
CA THR A 66 -5.95 6.87 13.25
C THR A 66 -4.76 5.92 13.40
N GLN A 67 -4.94 4.75 14.02
CA GLN A 67 -3.88 3.75 14.16
C GLN A 67 -3.43 3.23 12.79
N ARG A 68 -4.36 2.99 11.86
CA ARG A 68 -4.00 2.62 10.48
C ARG A 68 -3.15 3.68 9.81
N ARG A 69 -3.56 4.96 9.89
CA ARG A 69 -2.80 6.07 9.29
C ARG A 69 -1.40 6.18 9.88
N LEU A 70 -1.26 6.01 11.20
CA LEU A 70 0.05 6.02 11.87
C LEU A 70 0.92 4.83 11.47
N SER A 71 0.34 3.63 11.33
CA SER A 71 1.08 2.44 10.90
C SER A 71 1.60 2.56 9.46
N LEU A 72 0.79 3.15 8.57
CA LEU A 72 1.15 3.41 7.16
C LEU A 72 1.92 4.73 6.97
N GLN A 73 2.34 5.40 8.05
CA GLN A 73 3.14 6.60 7.95
C GLN A 73 4.62 6.22 7.69
N PRO A 74 5.24 6.75 6.62
CA PRO A 74 6.68 6.62 6.44
C PRO A 74 7.44 7.29 7.59
N ARG A 75 8.44 6.61 8.14
CA ARG A 75 9.31 7.10 9.23
C ARG A 75 10.70 7.47 8.76
N LEU A 76 11.20 6.80 7.73
CA LEU A 76 12.50 7.05 7.13
C LEU A 76 12.37 6.94 5.61
N ILE A 77 12.92 7.93 4.90
CA ILE A 77 13.04 7.89 3.44
C ILE A 77 14.48 7.45 3.14
N LEU A 78 14.64 6.46 2.29
CA LEU A 78 15.95 5.98 1.90
C LEU A 78 16.58 6.95 0.87
N PRO A 79 17.92 7.09 0.84
CA PRO A 79 18.60 8.03 -0.05
C PRO A 79 18.36 7.81 -1.55
N ASP A 80 17.83 6.64 -1.94
CA ASP A 80 17.50 6.31 -3.33
C ASP A 80 16.25 7.05 -3.85
N GLY A 81 15.45 7.64 -2.96
CA GLY A 81 14.19 8.31 -3.29
C GLY A 81 13.09 7.37 -3.83
N ALA A 82 13.35 6.06 -3.85
CA ALA A 82 12.44 5.03 -4.35
C ALA A 82 11.83 4.20 -3.22
N GLN A 83 12.46 4.21 -2.04
CA GLN A 83 12.04 3.41 -0.91
C GLN A 83 11.90 4.24 0.37
N GLN A 84 10.99 3.80 1.23
CA GLN A 84 10.74 4.36 2.55
C GLN A 84 10.48 3.22 3.53
N VAL A 85 10.60 3.49 4.82
CA VAL A 85 10.37 2.51 5.89
C VAL A 85 9.36 3.07 6.87
N GLY A 86 8.33 2.30 7.17
CA GLY A 86 7.29 2.60 8.16
C GLY A 86 7.42 1.74 9.42
N ALA A 87 6.39 1.76 10.26
CA ALA A 87 6.31 0.85 11.40
C ALA A 87 5.96 -0.57 10.94
N GLY A 88 6.97 -1.37 10.64
CA GLY A 88 6.82 -2.76 10.16
C GLY A 88 6.56 -2.88 8.65
N TRP A 89 6.69 -1.79 7.88
CA TRP A 89 6.44 -1.77 6.44
C TRP A 89 7.68 -1.34 5.65
N GLU A 90 7.97 -2.07 4.58
CA GLU A 90 8.84 -1.67 3.48
C GLU A 90 7.97 -0.95 2.45
N ILE A 91 8.26 0.32 2.13
CA ILE A 91 7.37 1.15 1.32
C ILE A 91 8.06 1.50 0.01
N ALA A 92 7.55 0.97 -1.11
CA ALA A 92 8.04 1.34 -2.43
C ALA A 92 7.25 2.51 -3.00
N VAL A 93 7.95 3.48 -3.60
CA VAL A 93 7.37 4.64 -4.26
C VAL A 93 7.23 4.33 -5.75
N ALA A 94 6.04 3.94 -6.17
CA ALA A 94 5.74 3.61 -7.56
C ALA A 94 5.22 4.84 -8.31
N LYS A 95 5.73 5.07 -9.52
CA LYS A 95 5.23 6.11 -10.43
C LYS A 95 4.52 5.44 -11.59
N THR A 96 3.29 5.84 -11.85
CA THR A 96 2.54 5.35 -13.01
C THR A 96 1.69 6.47 -13.60
N ALA A 97 1.57 6.48 -14.92
CA ALA A 97 0.66 7.35 -15.63
C ALA A 97 -0.57 6.53 -16.02
N GLY A 98 -1.75 7.05 -15.70
CA GLY A 98 -3.02 6.50 -16.16
C GLY A 98 -3.68 7.44 -17.15
N ALA A 99 -4.32 6.88 -18.17
CA ALA A 99 -5.36 7.62 -18.89
C ALA A 99 -6.46 8.03 -17.88
N PRO A 100 -7.22 9.12 -18.13
CA PRO A 100 -7.17 9.97 -19.32
C PRO A 100 -6.28 11.21 -19.18
N SER A 101 -5.73 11.50 -17.99
CA SER A 101 -4.93 12.71 -17.80
C SER A 101 -3.49 12.58 -18.28
N ASN A 102 -2.99 11.34 -18.49
CA ASN A 102 -1.58 11.04 -18.78
C ASN A 102 -0.59 11.67 -17.79
N GLN A 103 -1.07 12.10 -16.62
CA GLN A 103 -0.24 12.65 -15.57
C GLN A 103 0.38 11.51 -14.78
N THR A 104 1.70 11.56 -14.62
CA THR A 104 2.43 10.65 -13.74
C THR A 104 2.01 10.91 -12.30
N LYS A 105 1.39 9.90 -11.68
CA LYS A 105 1.03 9.91 -10.26
C LYS A 105 1.96 8.98 -9.49
N THR A 106 2.18 9.35 -8.24
CA THR A 106 2.99 8.57 -7.31
C THR A 106 2.07 7.81 -6.35
N TYR A 107 2.32 6.53 -6.16
CA TYR A 107 1.61 5.65 -5.25
C TYR A 107 2.60 4.95 -4.33
N ASN A 108 2.27 4.89 -3.04
CA ASN A 108 3.03 4.12 -2.07
C ASN A 108 2.49 2.69 -2.04
N VAL A 109 3.38 1.72 -2.25
CA VAL A 109 3.13 0.30 -2.11
C VAL A 109 3.71 -0.14 -0.77
N TYR A 110 2.84 -0.49 0.17
CA TYR A 110 3.23 -0.88 1.52
C TYR A 110 3.38 -2.40 1.58
N GLY A 111 4.60 -2.86 1.75
CA GLY A 111 4.97 -4.26 1.64
C GLY A 111 5.66 -4.83 2.85
N LYS A 112 5.60 -6.16 2.95
CA LYS A 112 6.46 -6.92 3.84
C LYS A 112 6.79 -8.28 3.24
N SER A 113 8.08 -8.60 3.25
CA SER A 113 8.61 -9.91 2.95
C SER A 113 8.75 -10.78 4.21
N GLY A 114 8.62 -12.09 4.05
CA GLY A 114 8.92 -13.10 5.06
C GLY A 114 9.68 -14.26 4.44
N ASP A 115 10.69 -14.75 5.16
CA ASP A 115 11.56 -15.85 4.70
C ASP A 115 11.93 -16.72 5.91
N ALA A 116 11.66 -18.03 5.82
CA ALA A 116 11.80 -18.98 6.91
C ALA A 116 12.07 -20.39 6.37
N GLY A 117 13.35 -20.75 6.20
CA GLY A 117 13.72 -22.02 5.55
C GLY A 117 13.15 -22.09 4.14
N GLY A 118 12.47 -23.20 3.79
CA GLY A 118 11.80 -23.36 2.50
C GLY A 118 10.46 -22.63 2.34
N PHE A 119 10.08 -21.72 3.24
CA PHE A 119 8.85 -20.92 3.13
C PHE A 119 9.17 -19.46 2.80
N HIS A 120 8.50 -18.92 1.78
CA HIS A 120 8.65 -17.52 1.39
C HIS A 120 7.29 -16.85 1.23
N ALA A 121 7.19 -15.62 1.68
CA ALA A 121 5.97 -14.83 1.57
C ALA A 121 6.27 -13.38 1.20
N TRP A 122 5.30 -12.79 0.51
CA TRP A 122 5.23 -11.37 0.26
C TRP A 122 3.78 -10.91 0.40
N LEU A 123 3.57 -9.78 1.06
CA LEU A 123 2.28 -9.11 1.11
C LEU A 123 2.45 -7.63 0.80
N ASP A 124 1.55 -7.08 0.00
CA ASP A 124 1.51 -5.66 -0.35
C ASP A 124 0.09 -5.10 -0.23
N VAL A 125 -0.01 -3.83 0.16
CA VAL A 125 -1.25 -3.03 0.05
C VAL A 125 -0.98 -1.70 -0.62
N VAL A 126 -1.91 -1.28 -1.48
CA VAL A 126 -1.92 0.02 -2.14
C VAL A 126 -3.24 0.73 -1.81
N PRO A 127 -3.37 1.34 -0.62
CA PRO A 127 -4.64 1.87 -0.12
C PRO A 127 -5.28 2.87 -1.07
N ASN A 128 -4.47 3.74 -1.70
CA ASN A 128 -4.94 4.74 -2.66
C ASN A 128 -5.60 4.12 -3.91
N LEU A 129 -5.24 2.89 -4.27
CA LEU A 129 -5.80 2.15 -5.39
C LEU A 129 -6.73 1.02 -4.95
N GLY A 130 -6.90 0.81 -3.63
CA GLY A 130 -7.89 -0.11 -3.08
C GLY A 130 -7.60 -1.59 -3.30
N TYR A 131 -6.37 -1.99 -3.57
CA TYR A 131 -6.01 -3.40 -3.75
C TYR A 131 -4.78 -3.80 -2.92
N GLY A 132 -4.60 -5.12 -2.76
CA GLY A 132 -3.43 -5.72 -2.14
C GLY A 132 -3.08 -7.03 -2.82
N VAL A 133 -1.86 -7.52 -2.55
CA VAL A 133 -1.31 -8.74 -3.13
C VAL A 133 -0.81 -9.61 -1.99
N VAL A 134 -1.09 -10.90 -2.05
CA VAL A 134 -0.47 -11.92 -1.18
C VAL A 134 0.15 -12.96 -2.09
N VAL A 135 1.44 -13.20 -1.92
CA VAL A 135 2.18 -14.27 -2.60
C VAL A 135 2.83 -15.13 -1.53
N MET A 136 2.58 -16.43 -1.60
CA MET A 136 3.24 -17.42 -0.76
C MET A 136 3.82 -18.50 -1.66
N SER A 137 5.05 -18.90 -1.41
CA SER A 137 5.69 -20.00 -2.12
C SER A 137 6.48 -20.88 -1.15
N GLN A 138 6.75 -22.09 -1.62
CA GLN A 138 7.58 -23.06 -0.92
C GLN A 138 8.67 -23.55 -1.88
N GLU A 139 9.88 -23.75 -1.36
CA GLU A 139 10.98 -24.35 -2.11
C GLU A 139 11.50 -25.61 -1.41
N SER A 140 11.62 -26.70 -2.17
CA SER A 140 12.14 -27.98 -1.68
C SER A 140 13.64 -28.14 -1.88
N ALA A 141 14.26 -27.26 -2.69
CA ALA A 141 15.69 -27.27 -2.98
C ALA A 141 16.13 -25.87 -3.47
N PRO A 142 17.44 -25.54 -3.39
CA PRO A 142 17.97 -24.35 -4.02
C PRO A 142 17.77 -24.34 -5.54
N ALA A 143 17.69 -23.14 -6.12
CA ALA A 143 17.62 -22.98 -7.58
C ALA A 143 18.80 -23.65 -8.30
N SER A 144 18.53 -24.33 -9.42
CA SER A 144 19.53 -25.00 -10.26
C SER A 144 19.15 -24.91 -11.74
N ALA A 145 20.01 -25.39 -12.64
CA ALA A 145 19.73 -25.40 -14.09
C ALA A 145 18.41 -26.11 -14.44
N ASN A 146 17.99 -27.09 -13.64
CA ASN A 146 16.77 -27.87 -13.85
C ASN A 146 15.63 -27.50 -12.87
N TYR A 147 15.84 -26.52 -12.00
CA TYR A 147 14.84 -26.10 -11.00
C TYR A 147 14.84 -24.59 -10.82
N SER A 148 13.76 -23.96 -11.26
CA SER A 148 13.51 -22.54 -11.03
C SER A 148 12.55 -22.37 -9.86
N ARG A 149 12.99 -21.63 -8.83
CA ARG A 149 12.15 -21.31 -7.69
C ARG A 149 11.18 -20.18 -8.00
N VAL A 150 9.98 -20.24 -7.41
CA VAL A 150 9.03 -19.12 -7.43
C VAL A 150 9.47 -18.10 -6.39
N ARG A 151 9.98 -16.95 -6.86
CA ARG A 151 10.36 -15.81 -6.00
C ARG A 151 9.14 -14.91 -5.77
N PRO A 152 8.64 -14.77 -4.52
CA PRO A 152 7.46 -13.94 -4.25
C PRO A 152 7.60 -12.50 -4.76
N ALA A 153 8.78 -11.89 -4.60
CA ALA A 153 9.06 -10.55 -5.11
C ALA A 153 8.88 -10.43 -6.64
N ALA A 154 9.34 -11.42 -7.41
CA ALA A 154 9.20 -11.40 -8.87
C ALA A 154 7.74 -11.54 -9.32
N VAL A 155 6.95 -12.38 -8.62
CA VAL A 155 5.51 -12.49 -8.88
C VAL A 155 4.81 -11.18 -8.53
N ARG A 156 5.15 -10.59 -7.38
CA ARG A 156 4.63 -9.30 -6.92
C ARG A 156 4.94 -8.17 -7.91
N ASP A 157 6.17 -8.09 -8.42
CA ASP A 157 6.55 -7.09 -9.42
C ASP A 157 5.77 -7.26 -10.72
N ALA A 158 5.60 -8.50 -11.20
CA ALA A 158 4.81 -8.81 -12.39
C ALA A 158 3.32 -8.46 -12.22
N VAL A 159 2.75 -8.72 -11.04
CA VAL A 159 1.37 -8.35 -10.71
C VAL A 159 1.24 -6.82 -10.67
N HIS A 160 2.19 -6.11 -10.04
CA HIS A 160 2.15 -4.65 -9.97
C HIS A 160 2.33 -3.96 -11.31
N ALA A 161 3.14 -4.52 -12.21
CA ALA A 161 3.27 -4.01 -13.58
C ALA A 161 1.92 -3.97 -14.33
N ILE A 162 0.96 -4.83 -13.95
CA ILE A 162 -0.38 -4.89 -14.53
C ILE A 162 -1.37 -4.06 -13.70
N LEU A 163 -1.43 -4.30 -12.38
CA LEU A 163 -2.49 -3.74 -11.54
C LEU A 163 -2.30 -2.25 -11.22
N LEU A 164 -1.07 -1.79 -10.97
CA LEU A 164 -0.83 -0.37 -10.65
C LEU A 164 -1.37 0.57 -11.75
N PRO A 165 -0.97 0.44 -13.03
CA PRO A 165 -1.48 1.31 -14.09
C PRO A 165 -2.99 1.13 -14.30
N ALA A 166 -3.50 -0.11 -14.31
CA ALA A 166 -4.92 -0.37 -14.56
C ALA A 166 -5.84 0.25 -13.49
N PHE A 167 -5.48 0.12 -12.20
CA PHE A 167 -6.27 0.72 -11.11
C PHE A 167 -6.09 2.23 -11.04
N ALA A 168 -4.91 2.77 -11.39
CA ALA A 168 -4.69 4.21 -11.47
C ALA A 168 -5.56 4.85 -12.56
N GLU A 169 -5.66 4.20 -13.73
CA GLU A 169 -6.56 4.60 -14.83
C GLU A 169 -8.02 4.52 -14.41
N ALA A 170 -8.45 3.40 -13.82
CA ALA A 170 -9.83 3.25 -13.34
C ALA A 170 -10.19 4.33 -12.30
N LEU A 171 -9.29 4.63 -11.36
CA LEU A 171 -9.48 5.70 -10.38
C LEU A 171 -9.57 7.07 -11.07
N ALA A 172 -8.70 7.36 -12.04
CA ALA A 172 -8.71 8.62 -12.77
C ALA A 172 -10.02 8.82 -13.56
N ALA A 173 -10.52 7.78 -14.22
CA ALA A 173 -11.82 7.80 -14.91
C ALA A 173 -12.96 8.10 -13.92
N ARG A 174 -12.99 7.44 -12.75
CA ARG A 174 -14.00 7.71 -11.71
C ARG A 174 -13.92 9.12 -11.14
N LEU A 175 -12.72 9.66 -10.97
CA LEU A 175 -12.54 11.03 -10.53
C LEU A 175 -13.02 12.02 -11.59
N GLN A 176 -12.77 11.76 -12.87
CA GLN A 176 -13.27 12.59 -13.96
C GLN A 176 -14.80 12.57 -14.00
N GLU A 177 -15.44 11.40 -13.92
CA GLU A 177 -16.90 11.28 -13.87
C GLU A 177 -17.54 12.09 -12.73
N ARG A 178 -16.87 12.17 -11.57
CA ARG A 178 -17.42 12.80 -10.37
C ARG A 178 -17.08 14.27 -10.21
N PHE A 179 -15.89 14.67 -10.66
CA PHE A 179 -15.29 15.98 -10.35
C PHE A 179 -14.91 16.78 -11.59
N ALA A 180 -14.97 16.22 -12.81
CA ALA A 180 -14.82 17.04 -14.00
C ALA A 180 -16.13 17.79 -14.28
N GLY A 181 -16.00 19.06 -14.65
CA GLY A 181 -17.15 19.88 -14.98
C GLY A 181 -16.87 21.35 -14.78
N ARG A 182 -17.86 22.16 -15.13
CA ARG A 182 -17.85 23.60 -14.89
C ARG A 182 -18.49 23.87 -13.54
N TYR A 183 -17.68 24.32 -12.59
CA TYR A 183 -18.17 24.82 -11.31
C TYR A 183 -18.68 26.25 -11.53
N ALA A 184 -19.98 26.47 -11.36
CA ALA A 184 -20.65 27.72 -11.74
C ALA A 184 -21.52 28.33 -10.64
N ASP A 185 -21.49 27.80 -9.42
CA ASP A 185 -22.17 28.39 -8.26
C ASP A 185 -21.14 29.03 -7.33
N PRO A 186 -20.79 30.32 -7.52
CA PRO A 186 -20.02 31.10 -6.56
C PRO A 186 -20.94 31.51 -5.41
N ARG A 187 -21.46 30.54 -4.65
CA ARG A 187 -21.87 30.85 -3.28
C ARG A 187 -20.60 30.95 -2.47
N ASP A 188 -20.14 32.18 -2.34
CA ASP A 188 -19.00 32.55 -1.53
C ASP A 188 -19.20 32.02 -0.10
N GLY A 189 -18.53 30.90 0.21
CA GLY A 189 -18.38 30.39 1.56
C GLY A 189 -17.33 31.15 2.37
N GLY A 190 -16.84 32.30 1.86
CA GLY A 190 -15.77 33.10 2.44
C GLY A 190 -14.38 32.73 1.91
N ALA A 191 -14.26 32.18 0.70
CA ALA A 191 -12.97 31.81 0.12
C ALA A 191 -12.60 32.79 -0.99
N ILE A 192 -11.65 33.68 -0.71
CA ILE A 192 -11.12 34.62 -1.70
C ILE A 192 -10.08 33.87 -2.56
N ALA A 193 -10.28 33.88 -3.87
CA ALA A 193 -9.24 33.50 -4.82
C ALA A 193 -8.35 34.71 -5.09
N GLU A 194 -7.05 34.63 -4.74
CA GLU A 194 -6.06 35.57 -5.28
C GLU A 194 -5.39 34.95 -6.50
N GLU A 195 -5.39 35.70 -7.60
CA GLU A 195 -4.62 35.40 -8.80
C GLU A 195 -3.14 35.64 -8.50
N VAL A 196 -2.33 34.57 -8.45
CA VAL A 196 -0.88 34.70 -8.32
C VAL A 196 -0.33 35.17 -9.68
N VAL A 197 0.00 36.45 -9.78
CA VAL A 197 0.74 36.98 -10.94
C VAL A 197 2.14 36.36 -10.93
N GLY A 198 2.35 35.38 -11.81
CA GLY A 198 3.67 34.83 -12.07
C GLY A 198 4.61 35.92 -12.59
N ALA A 199 5.78 36.07 -11.97
CA ALA A 199 6.82 36.96 -12.46
C ALA A 199 7.31 36.49 -13.84
N GLY A 200 6.89 37.17 -14.90
CA GLY A 200 7.45 37.01 -16.24
C GLY A 200 6.44 37.17 -17.37
N ASN A 201 6.35 38.38 -17.89
CA ASN A 201 5.82 38.78 -19.22
C ASN A 201 4.48 38.16 -19.67
N ALA A 202 3.41 38.92 -19.43
CA ALA A 202 2.31 39.19 -20.36
C ALA A 202 1.93 38.08 -21.36
N SER A 203 1.34 37.00 -20.87
CA SER A 203 0.16 36.39 -21.50
C SER A 203 -0.63 35.66 -20.42
N VAL A 204 -1.84 36.15 -20.13
CA VAL A 204 -2.79 35.51 -19.22
C VAL A 204 -3.15 34.14 -19.80
N VAL A 205 -2.51 33.08 -19.29
CA VAL A 205 -2.96 31.71 -19.50
C VAL A 205 -3.76 31.33 -18.26
N ALA A 206 -5.09 31.34 -18.38
CA ALA A 206 -6.00 30.90 -17.36
C ALA A 206 -5.62 29.48 -16.87
N GLY A 207 -5.29 29.32 -15.59
CA GLY A 207 -5.23 27.97 -15.01
C GLY A 207 -4.33 27.68 -13.81
N ALA A 208 -3.61 28.62 -13.21
CA ALA A 208 -2.80 28.34 -12.01
C ALA A 208 -3.27 29.16 -10.80
N GLU A 209 -4.25 28.64 -10.06
CA GLU A 209 -4.67 29.19 -8.76
C GLU A 209 -4.19 28.26 -7.64
N SER A 210 -3.59 28.84 -6.60
CA SER A 210 -3.26 28.15 -5.34
C SER A 210 -4.14 28.71 -4.22
N PHE A 211 -4.73 27.83 -3.40
CA PHE A 211 -5.67 28.22 -2.35
C PHE A 211 -5.04 28.08 -0.97
N ALA A 212 -5.20 29.10 -0.12
CA ALA A 212 -4.92 29.04 1.31
C ALA A 212 -6.17 29.45 2.10
N ARG A 213 -6.39 28.85 3.27
CA ARG A 213 -7.57 29.12 4.12
C ARG A 213 -7.28 30.34 5.00
N LEU A 214 -7.99 31.43 4.78
CA LEU A 214 -7.96 32.62 5.65
C LEU A 214 -9.17 32.59 6.59
N GLU A 215 -8.93 32.66 7.89
CA GLU A 215 -9.99 32.89 8.88
C GLU A 215 -9.76 34.21 9.62
N VAL A 216 -10.85 34.98 9.78
CA VAL A 216 -10.85 36.21 10.59
C VAL A 216 -11.53 35.91 11.92
N LYS A 217 -10.77 35.99 13.02
CA LYS A 217 -11.30 35.86 14.39
C LYS A 217 -10.94 37.10 15.17
N GLY A 218 -11.94 37.84 15.65
CA GLY A 218 -11.74 38.99 16.52
C GLY A 218 -10.94 40.16 15.92
N GLY A 219 -10.95 40.30 14.58
CA GLY A 219 -10.24 41.38 13.90
C GLY A 219 -8.76 41.11 13.58
N GLY A 220 -8.25 39.90 13.87
CA GLY A 220 -6.92 39.44 13.43
C GLY A 220 -7.01 38.51 12.22
N LEU A 221 -6.08 38.65 11.28
CA LEU A 221 -5.92 37.82 10.07
C LEU A 221 -4.86 36.74 10.32
N PHE A 222 -5.20 35.47 10.06
CA PHE A 222 -4.27 34.34 10.19
C PHE A 222 -4.14 33.58 8.86
N VAL A 223 -2.91 33.23 8.50
CA VAL A 223 -2.55 32.46 7.30
C VAL A 223 -2.08 31.07 7.75
N TYR A 224 -2.65 30.00 7.19
CA TYR A 224 -2.24 28.61 7.41
C TYR A 224 -1.84 27.93 6.11
#